data_AF-A0AB35ZAQ3-F1
#
_entry.id   AF-A0AB35ZAQ3-F1
#
_cell.length_a   1.000
_cell.length_b   1.000
_cell.length_c   1.000
_cell.angle_alpha   90.00
_cell.angle_beta   90.00
_cell.angle_gamma   90.00
#
_symmetry.space_group_name_H-M   'P 1'
#
loop_
_entity.id
_entity.type
_entity.pdbx_description
1 polymer ?
#
loop_
_entity_poly.entity_id
_entity_poly.type
_entity_poly.pdbx_seq_one_letter_code
_entity_poly.pdbx_strand_id
1 'polypeptide(L)'
;MRLMILLALLLVSGSLSAQTQGAIKRVCHVSRFELAVACIKKYEGLHGPKHHPYVGYGHKLLPGERFSPRMTERQADALLRSDLRKLCAMFRGFGRDSLLLAALAYNVGCGKVMKSRMYAKMRSGNRNIYRDYVDFKRWNGKIVPSIERRRKMEYLLLFE
;
A
#
# COMPACT_ATOMS: atom_id res chain seq x y z
N MET A 1 -3.77 29.17 -28.75
CA MET A 1 -4.49 28.12 -27.97
C MET A 1 -4.04 28.00 -26.51
N ARG A 2 -2.74 28.11 -26.17
CA ARG A 2 -2.24 28.02 -24.77
C ARG A 2 -2.66 29.18 -23.84
N LEU A 3 -2.94 30.37 -24.36
CA LEU A 3 -3.33 31.54 -23.54
C LEU A 3 -4.82 31.54 -23.14
N MET A 4 -5.69 30.92 -23.94
CA MET A 4 -7.13 30.84 -23.63
C MET A 4 -7.47 29.78 -22.58
N ILE A 5 -6.63 28.75 -22.46
CA ILE A 5 -6.78 27.71 -21.42
C ILE A 5 -6.38 28.26 -20.04
N LEU A 6 -5.38 29.15 -19.97
CA LEU A 6 -4.98 29.82 -18.73
C LEU A 6 -6.03 30.83 -18.24
N LEU A 7 -6.68 31.57 -19.15
CA LEU A 7 -7.78 32.48 -18.79
C LEU A 7 -9.03 31.73 -18.30
N ALA A 8 -9.33 30.56 -18.87
CA ALA A 8 -10.45 29.72 -18.44
C ALA A 8 -10.23 29.13 -17.03
N LEU A 9 -8.98 28.81 -16.65
CA LEU A 9 -8.64 28.34 -15.30
C LEU A 9 -8.71 29.46 -14.25
N LEU A 10 -8.36 30.70 -14.64
CA LEU A 10 -8.48 31.88 -13.78
C LEU A 10 -9.95 32.27 -13.53
N LEU A 11 -10.85 32.06 -14.50
CA LEU A 11 -12.29 32.35 -14.34
C LEU A 11 -13.05 31.33 -13.48
N VAL A 12 -12.54 30.10 -13.33
CA VAL A 12 -13.12 29.08 -12.42
C VAL A 12 -12.66 29.28 -10.96
N SER A 13 -11.72 30.22 -10.72
CA SER A 13 -11.21 30.54 -9.38
C SER A 13 -12.17 31.41 -8.55
N GLY A 14 -13.22 31.96 -9.17
CA GLY A 14 -14.26 32.73 -8.48
C GLY A 14 -15.47 31.87 -8.14
N SER A 15 -15.63 31.52 -6.87
CA SER A 15 -16.84 30.88 -6.27
C SER A 15 -16.88 29.34 -6.26
N LEU A 16 -15.84 28.70 -5.71
CA LEU A 16 -16.04 27.35 -5.15
C LEU A 16 -16.71 27.49 -3.77
N SER A 17 -17.90 26.92 -3.63
CA SER A 17 -18.62 26.83 -2.34
C SER A 17 -17.73 26.25 -1.24
N ALA A 18 -17.94 26.71 0.01
CA ALA A 18 -17.25 26.18 1.19
C ALA A 18 -17.40 24.65 1.34
N GLN A 19 -18.50 24.07 0.82
CA GLN A 19 -18.67 22.60 0.73
C GLN A 19 -17.72 21.97 -0.29
N THR A 20 -17.48 22.61 -1.43
CA THR A 20 -16.56 22.14 -2.47
C THR A 20 -15.10 22.26 -2.00
N GLN A 21 -14.75 23.33 -1.28
CA GLN A 21 -13.43 23.47 -0.65
C GLN A 21 -13.24 22.48 0.52
N GLY A 22 -14.29 22.19 1.29
CA GLY A 22 -14.26 21.17 2.34
C GLY A 22 -14.20 19.74 1.80
N ALA A 23 -14.83 19.47 0.65
CA ALA A 23 -14.69 18.21 -0.07
C ALA A 23 -13.30 18.08 -0.70
N ILE A 24 -12.77 19.13 -1.31
CA ILE A 24 -11.40 19.16 -1.86
C ILE A 24 -10.36 19.03 -0.75
N LYS A 25 -10.48 19.73 0.39
CA LYS A 25 -9.59 19.53 1.55
C LYS A 25 -9.66 18.10 2.10
N ARG A 26 -10.84 17.46 2.11
CA ARG A 26 -10.97 16.03 2.48
C ARG A 26 -10.39 15.08 1.43
N VAL A 27 -10.43 15.43 0.15
CA VAL A 27 -9.79 14.70 -0.97
C VAL A 27 -8.27 14.93 -0.99
N CYS A 28 -7.78 16.09 -0.52
CA CYS A 28 -6.38 16.50 -0.58
C CYS A 28 -5.50 15.92 0.54
N HIS A 29 -6.05 15.21 1.53
CA HIS A 29 -5.23 14.61 2.59
C HIS A 29 -5.62 13.17 2.89
N VAL A 30 -5.63 12.32 1.85
CA VAL A 30 -5.69 10.87 2.05
C VAL A 30 -4.42 10.43 2.79
N SER A 31 -4.59 9.85 3.99
CA SER A 31 -3.43 9.42 4.78
C SER A 31 -2.63 8.34 4.03
N ARG A 32 -1.32 8.26 4.29
CA ARG A 32 -0.48 7.20 3.70
C ARG A 32 -0.99 5.80 4.02
N PHE A 33 -1.62 5.62 5.19
CA PHE A 33 -2.22 4.35 5.57
C PHE A 33 -3.39 4.00 4.65
N GLU A 34 -4.26 4.95 4.32
CA GLU A 34 -5.33 4.74 3.33
C GLU A 34 -4.77 4.46 1.94
N LEU A 35 -3.70 5.16 1.53
CA LEU A 35 -3.01 4.88 0.26
C LEU A 35 -2.42 3.45 0.22
N ALA A 36 -1.84 2.99 1.34
CA ALA A 36 -1.33 1.63 1.47
C ALA A 36 -2.45 0.59 1.37
N VAL A 37 -3.56 0.79 2.09
CA VAL A 37 -4.74 -0.08 2.03
C VAL A 37 -5.28 -0.16 0.59
N ALA A 38 -5.48 0.98 -0.07
CA ALA A 38 -5.95 1.02 -1.46
C ALA A 38 -4.97 0.33 -2.42
N CYS A 39 -3.66 0.53 -2.24
CA CYS A 39 -2.63 -0.12 -3.04
C CYS A 39 -2.67 -1.65 -2.87
N ILE A 40 -2.73 -2.14 -1.63
CA ILE A 40 -2.81 -3.59 -1.34
C ILE A 40 -4.07 -4.18 -1.97
N LYS A 41 -5.24 -3.57 -1.76
CA LYS A 41 -6.50 -4.06 -2.36
C LYS A 41 -6.41 -4.20 -3.87
N LYS A 42 -5.83 -3.19 -4.55
CA LYS A 42 -5.67 -3.18 -6.01
C LYS A 42 -4.85 -4.37 -6.52
N TYR A 43 -3.80 -4.77 -5.80
CA TYR A 43 -2.88 -5.82 -6.25
C TYR A 43 -3.19 -7.22 -5.71
N GLU A 44 -3.84 -7.35 -4.55
CA GLU A 44 -4.25 -8.65 -3.99
C GLU A 44 -5.59 -9.12 -4.56
N GLY A 45 -6.55 -8.21 -4.72
CA GLY A 45 -7.94 -8.57 -5.04
C GLY A 45 -8.66 -9.28 -3.88
N LEU A 46 -9.99 -9.35 -3.98
CA LEU A 46 -10.83 -9.97 -2.95
C LEU A 46 -10.92 -11.50 -3.18
N HIS A 47 -10.49 -12.27 -2.18
CA HIS A 47 -10.43 -13.71 -2.21
C HIS A 47 -11.77 -14.31 -1.74
N GLY A 48 -12.46 -15.00 -2.66
CA GLY A 48 -13.59 -15.87 -2.36
C GLY A 48 -13.23 -17.33 -2.09
N PRO A 49 -14.22 -18.25 -1.98
CA PRO A 49 -14.03 -19.65 -1.57
C PRO A 49 -13.02 -20.46 -2.39
N LYS A 50 -12.85 -20.14 -3.67
CA LYS A 50 -11.92 -20.82 -4.59
C LYS A 50 -10.44 -20.61 -4.27
N HIS A 51 -10.10 -19.65 -3.41
CA HIS A 51 -8.72 -19.32 -3.07
C HIS A 51 -8.28 -19.88 -1.72
N HIS A 52 -9.04 -20.81 -1.14
CA HIS A 52 -8.67 -21.46 0.11
C HIS A 52 -7.21 -21.97 0.04
N PRO A 53 -6.36 -21.73 1.07
CA PRO A 53 -6.67 -21.25 2.42
C PRO A 53 -6.67 -19.72 2.62
N TYR A 54 -6.70 -18.93 1.55
CA TYR A 54 -6.68 -17.47 1.61
C TYR A 54 -8.10 -16.87 1.59
N VAL A 55 -8.30 -15.82 2.38
CA VAL A 55 -9.56 -15.07 2.51
C VAL A 55 -9.32 -13.56 2.47
N GLY A 56 -10.37 -12.77 2.23
CA GLY A 56 -10.27 -11.30 2.21
C GLY A 56 -9.26 -10.81 1.18
N TYR A 57 -8.38 -9.87 1.54
CA TYR A 57 -7.31 -9.41 0.65
C TYR A 57 -6.02 -10.20 0.87
N GLY A 58 -6.05 -11.52 0.68
CA GLY A 58 -4.87 -12.38 0.73
C GLY A 58 -4.43 -12.81 2.14
N HIS A 59 -5.30 -12.72 3.14
CA HIS A 59 -5.02 -13.24 4.48
C HIS A 59 -5.03 -14.77 4.47
N LYS A 60 -3.93 -15.41 4.88
CA LYS A 60 -3.84 -16.87 4.99
C LYS A 60 -4.36 -17.30 6.36
N LEU A 61 -5.41 -18.13 6.38
CA LEU A 61 -5.96 -18.67 7.62
C LEU A 61 -4.88 -19.42 8.42
N LEU A 62 -4.73 -19.04 9.69
CA LEU A 62 -3.91 -19.74 10.67
C LEU A 62 -4.72 -20.82 11.42
N PRO A 63 -4.06 -21.83 12.01
CA PRO A 63 -4.74 -22.81 12.84
C PRO A 63 -5.56 -22.15 13.95
N GLY A 64 -6.86 -22.47 14.00
CA GLY A 64 -7.81 -21.92 14.98
C GLY A 64 -8.59 -20.68 14.52
N GLU A 65 -8.18 -20.00 13.45
CA GLU A 65 -8.96 -18.88 12.90
C GLU A 65 -10.20 -19.39 12.16
N ARG A 66 -11.33 -18.67 12.34
CA ARG A 66 -12.64 -19.04 11.77
C ARG A 66 -13.20 -17.97 10.83
N PHE A 67 -12.34 -17.28 10.09
CA PHE A 67 -12.81 -16.29 9.12
C PHE A 67 -13.52 -16.96 7.93
N SER A 68 -14.66 -16.42 7.54
CA SER A 68 -15.44 -16.94 6.41
C SER A 68 -14.77 -16.62 5.07
N PRO A 69 -14.63 -17.58 4.15
CA PRO A 69 -14.22 -17.32 2.77
C PRO A 69 -15.22 -16.49 1.96
N ARG A 70 -16.42 -16.23 2.49
CA ARG A 70 -17.47 -15.39 1.88
C ARG A 70 -17.66 -14.07 2.62
N MET A 71 -16.64 -13.59 3.33
CA MET A 71 -16.71 -12.32 4.05
C MET A 71 -17.04 -11.14 3.12
N THR A 72 -17.76 -10.15 3.64
CA THR A 72 -18.08 -8.93 2.89
C THR A 72 -16.81 -8.11 2.65
N GLU A 73 -16.84 -7.21 1.65
CA GLU A 73 -15.71 -6.31 1.40
C GLU A 73 -15.33 -5.49 2.64
N ARG A 74 -16.32 -5.06 3.43
CA ARG A 74 -16.12 -4.34 4.70
C ARG A 74 -15.38 -5.20 5.74
N GLN A 75 -15.73 -6.49 5.86
CA GLN A 75 -15.03 -7.42 6.74
C GLN A 75 -13.60 -7.67 6.27
N ALA A 76 -13.40 -7.87 4.95
CA ALA A 76 -12.08 -8.04 4.36
C ALA A 76 -11.19 -6.80 4.53
N ASP A 77 -11.76 -5.60 4.39
CA ASP A 77 -11.09 -4.32 4.64
C ASP A 77 -10.66 -4.19 6.11
N ALA A 78 -11.55 -4.52 7.05
CA ALA A 78 -11.23 -4.50 8.47
C ALA A 78 -10.09 -5.48 8.82
N LEU A 79 -10.11 -6.68 8.24
CA LEU A 79 -9.06 -7.68 8.40
C LEU A 79 -7.71 -7.21 7.84
N LEU A 80 -7.71 -6.70 6.60
CA LEU A 80 -6.52 -6.10 5.96
C LEU A 80 -5.92 -5.00 6.84
N ARG A 81 -6.74 -4.08 7.35
CA ARG A 81 -6.28 -2.98 8.22
C ARG A 81 -5.71 -3.50 9.53
N SER A 82 -6.32 -4.53 10.12
CA SER A 82 -5.81 -5.19 11.31
C SER A 82 -4.42 -5.80 11.06
N ASP A 83 -4.26 -6.55 9.99
CA ASP A 83 -2.99 -7.20 9.65
C ASP A 83 -1.90 -6.20 9.29
N LEU A 84 -2.24 -5.16 8.52
CA LEU A 84 -1.29 -4.09 8.19
C LEU A 84 -0.83 -3.34 9.44
N ARG A 85 -1.70 -3.09 10.43
CA ARG A 85 -1.30 -2.50 11.71
C ARG A 85 -0.34 -3.39 12.51
N LYS A 86 -0.58 -4.71 12.53
CA LYS A 86 0.33 -5.68 13.17
C LYS A 86 1.72 -5.65 12.51
N LEU A 87 1.77 -5.58 11.18
CA LEU A 87 3.02 -5.44 10.43
C LEU A 87 3.71 -4.10 10.72
N CYS A 88 2.98 -2.98 10.75
CA CYS A 88 3.54 -1.68 11.15
C CYS A 88 4.14 -1.74 12.56
N ALA A 89 3.47 -2.39 13.51
CA ALA A 89 3.98 -2.57 14.87
C ALA A 89 5.27 -3.40 14.90
N MET A 90 5.40 -4.41 14.03
CA MET A 90 6.61 -5.21 13.89
C MET A 90 7.80 -4.37 13.38
N PHE A 91 7.56 -3.44 12.46
CA PHE A 91 8.59 -2.56 11.89
C PHE A 91 8.72 -1.20 12.58
N ARG A 92 8.09 -0.98 13.74
CA ARG A 92 8.04 0.33 14.43
C ARG A 92 9.39 1.02 14.64
N GLY A 93 10.48 0.24 14.77
CA GLY A 93 11.84 0.77 14.92
C GLY A 93 12.37 1.55 13.71
N PHE A 94 11.69 1.47 12.56
CA PHE A 94 12.02 2.23 11.35
C PHE A 94 11.26 3.57 11.25
N GLY A 95 10.49 3.94 12.27
CA GLY A 95 9.80 5.23 12.33
C GLY A 95 8.85 5.43 11.14
N ARG A 96 9.05 6.52 10.39
CA ARG A 96 8.21 6.86 9.22
C ARG A 96 8.20 5.80 8.12
N ASP A 97 9.25 4.97 8.04
CA ASP A 97 9.37 3.93 7.02
C ASP A 97 8.66 2.61 7.40
N SER A 98 8.08 2.53 8.60
CA SER A 98 7.40 1.32 9.09
C SER A 98 6.27 0.87 8.14
N LEU A 99 5.53 1.83 7.57
CA LEU A 99 4.40 1.54 6.68
C LEU A 99 4.87 0.98 5.33
N LEU A 100 5.98 1.49 4.78
CA LEU A 100 6.56 0.98 3.53
C LEU A 100 7.00 -0.49 3.72
N LEU A 101 7.69 -0.77 4.83
CA LEU A 101 8.12 -2.13 5.16
C LEU A 101 6.94 -3.07 5.41
N ALA A 102 5.89 -2.59 6.08
CA ALA A 102 4.67 -3.34 6.31
C ALA A 102 3.95 -3.69 5.01
N ALA A 103 3.80 -2.74 4.08
CA ALA A 103 3.18 -2.98 2.78
C ALA A 103 3.97 -4.00 1.94
N LEU A 104 5.31 -3.91 1.95
CA LEU A 104 6.16 -4.91 1.30
C LEU A 104 6.01 -6.30 1.94
N ALA A 105 6.09 -6.37 3.27
CA ALA A 105 5.97 -7.61 4.04
C ALA A 105 4.61 -8.28 3.89
N TYR A 106 3.54 -7.50 3.69
CA TYR A 106 2.21 -8.04 3.39
C TYR A 106 2.25 -8.92 2.14
N ASN A 107 3.01 -8.51 1.11
CA ASN A 107 3.12 -9.27 -0.12
C ASN A 107 4.15 -10.41 -0.07
N VAL A 108 5.32 -10.16 0.52
CA VAL A 108 6.47 -11.07 0.36
C VAL A 108 6.87 -11.79 1.66
N GLY A 109 6.17 -11.51 2.76
CA GLY A 109 6.43 -12.04 4.10
C GLY A 109 7.56 -11.32 4.84
N CYS A 110 7.42 -11.24 6.16
CA CYS A 110 8.39 -10.57 7.05
C CYS A 110 9.80 -11.15 6.93
N GLY A 111 9.92 -12.49 6.87
CA GLY A 111 11.22 -13.17 6.80
C GLY A 111 12.04 -12.76 5.56
N LYS A 112 11.39 -12.57 4.40
CA LYS A 112 12.07 -12.14 3.18
C LYS A 112 12.49 -10.68 3.26
N VAL A 113 11.67 -9.82 3.86
CA VAL A 113 12.03 -8.41 4.10
C VAL A 113 13.22 -8.32 5.05
N MET A 114 13.17 -8.95 6.22
CA MET A 114 14.20 -8.84 7.26
C MET A 114 15.57 -9.39 6.84
N LYS A 115 15.61 -10.38 5.93
CA LYS A 115 16.85 -10.95 5.40
C LYS A 115 17.42 -10.20 4.19
N SER A 116 16.77 -9.12 3.75
CA SER A 116 17.17 -8.40 2.54
C SER A 116 18.28 -7.38 2.76
N ARG A 117 19.04 -7.09 1.69
CA ARG A 117 20.01 -5.98 1.66
C ARG A 117 19.35 -4.64 1.96
N MET A 118 18.14 -4.41 1.45
CA MET A 118 17.32 -3.23 1.71
C MET A 118 17.13 -3.01 3.22
N TYR A 119 16.73 -4.05 3.94
CA TYR A 119 16.50 -3.97 5.38
C TYR A 119 17.79 -3.67 6.15
N ALA A 120 18.90 -4.31 5.79
CA ALA A 120 20.21 -4.04 6.37
C ALA A 120 20.65 -2.58 6.17
N LYS A 121 20.45 -2.01 4.97
CA LYS A 121 20.71 -0.58 4.68
C LYS A 121 19.87 0.34 5.57
N MET A 122 18.57 0.09 5.67
CA MET A 122 17.70 0.93 6.50
C MET A 122 18.07 0.86 7.98
N ARG A 123 18.50 -0.33 8.47
CA ARG A 123 18.99 -0.51 9.84
C ARG A 123 20.24 0.31 10.14
N SER A 124 21.09 0.53 9.14
CA SER A 124 22.30 1.37 9.26
C SER A 124 22.04 2.85 8.94
N GLY A 125 20.77 3.28 8.84
CA GLY A 125 20.41 4.65 8.47
C GLY A 125 20.54 4.98 6.98
N ASN A 126 20.93 4.02 6.13
CA ASN A 126 21.02 4.24 4.69
C ASN A 126 19.64 4.08 4.04
N ARG A 127 19.06 5.22 3.64
CA ARG A 127 17.74 5.30 2.99
C ARG A 127 17.81 5.27 1.46
N ASN A 128 18.98 5.07 0.85
CA ASN A 128 19.11 4.84 -0.59
C ASN A 128 18.76 3.39 -0.94
N ILE A 129 17.44 3.13 -0.99
CA ILE A 129 16.85 1.80 -1.09
C ILE A 129 15.96 1.58 -2.31
N TYR A 130 15.75 2.57 -3.17
CA TYR A 130 14.84 2.45 -4.33
C TYR A 130 15.12 1.21 -5.19
N ARG A 131 16.40 0.99 -5.55
CA ARG A 131 16.81 -0.17 -6.36
C ARG A 131 16.54 -1.48 -5.62
N ASP A 132 16.91 -1.56 -4.34
CA ASP A 132 16.70 -2.76 -3.53
C ASP A 132 15.20 -3.06 -3.32
N TYR A 133 14.38 -2.02 -3.17
CA TYR A 133 12.93 -2.14 -3.00
C TYR A 133 12.25 -2.65 -4.27
N VAL A 134 12.58 -2.07 -5.44
CA VAL A 134 12.01 -2.48 -6.73
C VAL A 134 12.46 -3.89 -7.13
N ASP A 135 13.61 -4.37 -6.66
CA ASP A 135 14.11 -5.71 -6.95
C ASP A 135 13.25 -6.85 -6.36
N PHE A 136 12.37 -6.54 -5.39
CA PHE A 136 11.31 -7.45 -4.94
C PHE A 136 10.24 -7.76 -6.01
N LYS A 137 10.44 -7.33 -7.27
CA LYS A 137 9.66 -7.71 -8.45
C LYS A 137 9.93 -9.12 -8.97
N ARG A 138 10.99 -9.80 -8.48
CA ARG A 138 11.40 -11.11 -8.99
C ARG A 138 10.72 -12.26 -8.26
N TRP A 139 10.16 -13.19 -9.02
CA TRP A 139 9.68 -14.49 -8.54
C TRP A 139 10.43 -15.60 -9.29
N ASN A 140 11.03 -16.52 -8.54
CA ASN A 140 11.86 -17.60 -9.09
C ASN A 140 12.86 -17.13 -10.17
N GLY A 141 13.60 -16.05 -9.87
CA GLY A 141 14.58 -15.44 -10.78
C GLY A 141 14.00 -14.59 -11.92
N LYS A 142 12.70 -14.68 -12.22
CA LYS A 142 12.05 -13.96 -13.33
C LYS A 142 11.38 -12.67 -12.85
N ILE A 143 11.42 -11.64 -13.69
CA ILE A 143 10.70 -10.38 -13.42
C ILE A 143 9.21 -10.59 -13.64
N VAL A 144 8.39 -10.18 -12.67
CA VAL A 144 6.93 -10.16 -12.79
C VAL A 144 6.46 -8.72 -12.99
N PRO A 145 5.97 -8.33 -14.18
CA PRO A 145 5.64 -6.94 -14.49
C PRO A 145 4.60 -6.30 -13.57
N SER A 146 3.60 -7.06 -13.11
CA SER A 146 2.60 -6.58 -12.16
C SER A 146 3.21 -6.25 -10.80
N ILE A 147 4.15 -7.07 -10.32
CA ILE A 147 4.85 -6.83 -9.04
C ILE A 147 5.80 -5.63 -9.19
N GLU A 148 6.47 -5.46 -10.34
CA GLU A 148 7.27 -4.26 -10.57
C GLU A 148 6.42 -2.98 -10.47
N ARG A 149 5.25 -2.95 -11.11
CA ARG A 149 4.32 -1.82 -10.99
C ARG A 149 3.90 -1.59 -9.54
N ARG A 150 3.62 -2.68 -8.80
CA ARG A 150 3.29 -2.62 -7.37
C ARG A 150 4.41 -1.99 -6.56
N ARG A 151 5.66 -2.45 -6.71
CA ARG A 151 6.80 -1.92 -5.97
C ARG A 151 7.03 -0.43 -6.26
N LYS A 152 6.93 -0.02 -7.53
CA LYS A 152 7.05 1.41 -7.92
C LYS A 152 5.93 2.26 -7.29
N MET A 153 4.69 1.77 -7.31
CA MET A 153 3.54 2.45 -6.72
C MET A 153 3.67 2.57 -5.20
N GLU A 154 4.00 1.48 -4.50
CA GLU A 154 4.22 1.49 -3.05
C GLU A 154 5.34 2.46 -2.67
N TYR A 155 6.46 2.46 -3.40
CA TYR A 155 7.56 3.38 -3.11
C TYR A 155 7.13 4.85 -3.30
N LEU A 156 6.43 5.16 -4.41
CA LEU A 156 5.94 6.50 -4.70
C LEU A 156 4.97 7.02 -3.62
N LEU A 157 4.08 6.15 -3.13
CA LEU A 157 3.06 6.53 -2.15
C LEU A 157 3.56 6.51 -0.71
N LEU A 158 4.51 5.61 -0.39
CA LEU A 158 4.82 5.21 0.99
C LEU A 158 6.27 5.44 1.41
N PHE A 159 7.17 5.87 0.53
CA PHE A 159 8.50 6.36 0.92
C PHE A 159 8.55 7.90 1.02
N GLU A 160 9.31 8.45 1.97
CA GLU A 160 9.52 9.91 2.20
C GLU A 160 10.99 10.31 2.16
#